data_AF-A0A1I8BLL8-F1
#
_entry.id   AF-A0A1I8BLL8-F1
#
_cell.length_a   1.000
_cell.length_b   1.000
_cell.length_c   1.000
_cell.angle_alpha   90.00
_cell.angle_beta   90.00
_cell.angle_gamma   90.00
#
_symmetry.space_group_name_H-M   'P 1'
#
loop_
_entity.id
_entity.type
_entity.pdbx_description
1 polymer ?
#
loop_
_entity_poly.entity_id
_entity_poly.type
_entity_poly.pdbx_seq_one_letter_code
_entity_poly.pdbx_strand_id
1 'polypeptide(L)'
;MLPQSIFGVPVELSYATHVVCRCPELTLGHTIDRSCRRLPNCQNNGFRSLLDPRRCFCLDPFFGERCEKFCDRGRRLRGSDSKDYCSCIPFYRGEECREPICLNGGRQQLDGCDCKPHFFGFHCEFDGNLTHRLEFQSDIGGTVRAGGIPSRFHQRYGSSEHVGQGALAPKLILIFLLTGK
;
A
#
# COMPACT_ATOMS: atom_id res chain seq x y z
N MET A 1 -36.42 7.69 -72.64
CA MET A 1 -36.40 8.23 -71.26
C MET A 1 -35.71 9.58 -71.31
N LEU A 2 -36.50 10.65 -71.19
CA LEU A 2 -36.06 12.04 -71.00
C LEU A 2 -35.66 12.23 -69.50
N PRO A 3 -35.03 13.36 -69.11
CA PRO A 3 -33.75 13.42 -68.38
C PRO A 3 -33.86 14.20 -67.05
N GLN A 4 -32.73 14.58 -66.43
CA GLN A 4 -32.47 15.88 -65.79
C GLN A 4 -30.99 15.93 -65.31
N SER A 5 -30.10 16.69 -65.98
CA SER A 5 -29.76 18.11 -65.76
C SER A 5 -29.14 18.35 -64.37
N ILE A 6 -27.81 18.47 -64.26
CA ILE A 6 -27.02 19.72 -64.23
C ILE A 6 -27.52 20.70 -63.17
N PHE A 7 -26.69 21.05 -62.19
CA PHE A 7 -26.41 22.45 -61.81
C PHE A 7 -25.13 22.50 -60.95
N GLY A 8 -24.11 23.16 -61.47
CA GLY A 8 -22.94 23.56 -60.69
C GLY A 8 -23.29 24.71 -59.76
N VAL A 9 -22.67 24.71 -58.58
CA VAL A 9 -22.48 25.89 -57.73
C VAL A 9 -21.20 25.66 -56.90
N PRO A 10 -20.56 26.71 -56.37
CA PRO A 10 -19.19 27.08 -56.66
C PRO A 10 -18.21 26.47 -55.64
N VAL A 11 -16.92 26.51 -55.95
CA VAL A 11 -15.88 26.49 -54.90
C VAL A 11 -16.00 27.82 -54.15
N GLU A 12 -16.97 27.91 -53.25
CA GLU A 12 -16.99 29.01 -52.29
C GLU A 12 -15.97 28.71 -51.20
N LEU A 13 -15.06 29.68 -51.07
CA LEU A 13 -14.05 29.76 -50.03
C LEU A 13 -14.73 30.06 -48.69
N SER A 14 -15.59 29.17 -48.20
CA SER A 14 -16.20 29.30 -46.89
C SER A 14 -15.16 28.88 -45.86
N TYR A 15 -14.40 29.86 -45.36
CA TYR A 15 -13.61 29.71 -44.14
C TYR A 15 -14.53 29.20 -43.03
N ALA A 16 -14.46 27.90 -42.74
CA ALA A 16 -15.12 27.30 -41.60
C ALA A 16 -14.41 27.79 -40.33
N THR A 17 -14.77 28.97 -39.83
CA THR A 17 -14.09 29.62 -38.71
C THR A 17 -14.37 28.95 -37.36
N HIS A 18 -15.27 27.96 -37.30
CA HIS A 18 -15.60 27.26 -36.05
C HIS A 18 -15.91 25.77 -36.26
N VAL A 19 -14.89 24.96 -36.55
CA VAL A 19 -15.00 23.50 -36.49
C VAL A 19 -14.69 23.05 -35.05
N VAL A 20 -15.72 22.62 -34.30
CA VAL A 20 -15.57 22.08 -32.94
C VAL A 20 -15.59 20.56 -33.00
N CYS A 21 -14.45 19.93 -32.73
CA CYS A 21 -14.39 18.48 -32.56
C CYS A 21 -15.10 18.09 -31.25
N ARG A 22 -16.00 17.11 -31.32
CA ARG A 22 -16.66 16.51 -30.14
C ARG A 22 -16.10 15.13 -29.89
N CYS A 23 -15.97 14.76 -28.62
CA CYS A 23 -15.64 13.39 -28.24
C CYS A 23 -16.88 12.49 -28.40
N PRO A 24 -16.70 11.20 -28.74
CA PRO A 24 -17.80 10.24 -28.75
C PRO A 24 -18.37 10.06 -27.32
N GLU A 25 -19.68 9.87 -27.25
CA GLU A 25 -20.40 9.65 -25.99
C GLU A 25 -19.82 8.41 -25.28
N LEU A 26 -19.36 8.57 -24.04
CA LEU A 26 -18.84 7.47 -23.25
C LEU A 26 -19.90 6.97 -22.26
N THR A 27 -20.00 5.65 -22.16
CA THR A 27 -20.80 4.96 -21.15
C THR A 27 -20.33 5.26 -19.73
N LEU A 28 -21.31 5.37 -18.83
CA LEU A 28 -21.22 5.73 -17.40
C LEU A 28 -19.91 5.29 -16.71
N GLY A 29 -19.23 6.24 -16.04
CA GLY A 29 -18.06 5.96 -15.19
C GLY A 29 -16.68 6.25 -15.80
N HIS A 30 -16.62 6.82 -17.01
CA HIS A 30 -15.36 7.14 -17.68
C HIS A 30 -15.19 8.66 -17.85
N THR A 31 -14.15 9.22 -17.22
CA THR A 31 -13.73 10.62 -17.48
C THR A 31 -12.84 10.66 -18.71
N ILE A 32 -13.01 11.66 -19.57
CA ILE A 32 -12.13 11.93 -20.73
C ILE A 32 -11.41 13.26 -20.60
N ASP A 33 -10.21 13.33 -21.19
CA ASP A 33 -9.50 14.59 -21.38
C ASP A 33 -9.98 15.35 -22.63
N ARG A 34 -9.46 16.56 -22.84
CA ARG A 34 -9.73 17.39 -24.03
C ARG A 34 -9.29 16.75 -25.36
N SER A 35 -8.48 15.71 -25.31
CA SER A 35 -8.04 14.92 -26.46
C SER A 35 -8.84 13.63 -26.62
N CYS A 36 -9.98 13.51 -25.92
CA CYS A 36 -10.84 12.33 -25.90
C CYS A 36 -10.15 11.04 -25.40
N ARG A 37 -9.04 11.17 -24.66
CA ARG A 37 -8.37 10.03 -24.01
C ARG A 37 -9.06 9.70 -22.71
N ARG A 38 -9.31 8.41 -22.48
CA ARG A 38 -9.86 7.91 -21.21
C ARG A 38 -8.86 8.19 -20.08
N LEU A 39 -9.32 8.85 -19.04
CA LEU A 39 -8.56 9.10 -17.84
C LEU A 39 -8.82 7.97 -16.83
N PRO A 40 -7.78 7.32 -16.31
CA PRO A 40 -7.94 6.26 -15.32
C PRO A 40 -8.46 6.86 -14.01
N ASN A 41 -9.37 6.14 -13.34
CA ASN A 41 -10.01 6.60 -12.10
C ASN A 41 -8.99 6.73 -10.95
N CYS A 42 -9.23 7.69 -10.06
CA CYS A 42 -8.53 7.75 -8.79
C CYS A 42 -8.99 6.58 -7.90
N GLN A 43 -8.05 5.90 -7.26
CA GLN A 43 -8.30 4.79 -6.34
C GLN A 43 -8.46 5.31 -4.90
N ASN A 44 -8.83 4.42 -3.97
CA ASN A 44 -8.85 4.69 -2.53
C ASN A 44 -9.55 6.01 -2.15
N ASN A 45 -10.70 6.26 -2.78
CA ASN A 45 -11.53 7.44 -2.56
C ASN A 45 -10.83 8.78 -2.86
N GLY A 46 -9.77 8.77 -3.68
CA GLY A 46 -9.16 9.98 -4.21
C GLY A 46 -10.13 10.75 -5.12
N PHE A 47 -9.95 12.07 -5.20
CA PHE A 47 -10.79 12.96 -6.02
C PHE A 47 -9.95 13.66 -7.09
N ARG A 48 -10.56 13.92 -8.26
CA ARG A 48 -9.87 14.62 -9.36
C ARG A 48 -9.73 16.11 -9.06
N SER A 49 -8.62 16.70 -9.51
CA SER A 49 -8.45 18.15 -9.47
C SER A 49 -9.40 18.85 -10.44
N LEU A 50 -9.98 19.96 -9.98
CA LEU A 50 -10.83 20.83 -10.81
C LEU A 50 -10.01 21.61 -11.85
N LEU A 51 -8.73 21.87 -11.58
CA LEU A 51 -7.84 22.62 -12.47
C LEU A 51 -7.09 21.71 -13.46
N ASP A 52 -6.77 20.49 -13.04
CA ASP A 52 -6.11 19.49 -13.88
C ASP A 52 -6.77 18.12 -13.71
N PRO A 53 -7.73 17.75 -14.59
CA PRO A 53 -8.46 16.49 -14.49
C PRO A 53 -7.59 15.22 -14.54
N ARG A 54 -6.33 15.34 -14.97
CA ARG A 54 -5.36 14.24 -14.99
C ARG A 54 -4.84 13.91 -13.59
N ARG A 55 -4.81 14.90 -12.69
CA ARG A 55 -4.24 14.77 -11.35
C ARG A 55 -5.29 14.32 -10.33
N CYS A 56 -4.94 13.28 -9.56
CA CYS A 56 -5.70 12.86 -8.40
C CYS A 56 -5.18 13.53 -7.12
N PHE A 57 -6.10 13.92 -6.25
CA PHE A 57 -5.81 14.29 -4.87
C PHE A 57 -6.12 13.09 -3.98
N CYS A 58 -5.13 12.67 -3.20
CA CYS A 58 -5.19 11.48 -2.38
C CYS A 58 -5.39 11.84 -0.91
N LEU A 59 -6.30 11.13 -0.25
CA LEU A 59 -6.46 11.19 1.20
C LEU A 59 -5.26 10.54 1.87
N ASP A 60 -4.82 11.07 3.00
CA ASP A 60 -3.79 10.40 3.81
C ASP A 60 -4.32 9.03 4.30
N PRO A 61 -3.49 7.97 4.32
CA PRO A 61 -2.06 7.93 3.99
C PRO A 61 -1.77 7.47 2.54
N PHE A 62 -2.76 7.50 1.64
CA PHE A 62 -2.62 7.07 0.25
C PHE A 62 -1.87 8.10 -0.59
N PHE A 63 -1.13 7.64 -1.61
CA PHE A 63 -0.36 8.50 -2.51
C PHE A 63 -0.13 7.83 -3.86
N GLY A 64 0.64 8.48 -4.73
CA GLY A 64 0.85 8.07 -6.12
C GLY A 64 -0.03 8.84 -7.10
N GLU A 65 0.14 8.55 -8.39
CA GLU A 65 -0.52 9.30 -9.47
C GLU A 65 -2.04 9.13 -9.45
N ARG A 66 -2.52 7.98 -8.95
CA ARG A 66 -3.95 7.62 -8.84
C ARG A 66 -4.33 7.17 -7.45
N CYS A 67 -3.56 7.54 -6.42
CA CYS A 67 -3.80 7.14 -5.04
C CYS A 67 -3.75 5.61 -4.81
N GLU A 68 -3.01 4.89 -5.65
CA GLU A 68 -2.88 3.43 -5.62
C GLU A 68 -1.90 2.92 -4.56
N LYS A 69 -1.01 3.78 -4.06
CA LYS A 69 -0.01 3.44 -3.04
C LYS A 69 -0.49 3.83 -1.65
N PHE A 70 -0.01 3.13 -0.64
CA PHE A 70 -0.33 3.31 0.77
C PHE A 70 0.96 3.43 1.58
N CYS A 71 1.11 4.52 2.34
CA CYS A 71 2.27 4.72 3.22
C CYS A 71 2.05 3.97 4.54
N ASP A 72 2.67 2.79 4.68
CA ASP A 72 2.42 1.86 5.79
C ASP A 72 3.19 2.24 7.06
N ARG A 73 4.52 2.11 7.02
CA ARG A 73 5.40 2.42 8.17
C ARG A 73 6.22 3.69 7.92
N GLY A 74 5.53 4.81 7.85
CA GLY A 74 6.18 6.08 7.59
C GLY A 74 5.23 7.26 7.66
N ARG A 75 5.67 8.37 7.07
CA ARG A 75 4.86 9.57 6.89
C ARG A 75 4.91 10.01 5.44
N ARG A 76 3.74 10.28 4.85
CA ARG A 76 3.63 10.86 3.51
C ARG A 76 4.17 12.30 3.54
N LEU A 77 5.14 12.58 2.68
CA LEU A 77 5.75 13.89 2.51
C LEU A 77 5.69 14.31 1.04
N ARG A 78 5.75 15.61 0.79
CA ARG A 78 5.86 16.16 -0.56
C ARG A 78 7.32 16.41 -0.91
N GLY A 79 7.78 15.82 -2.01
CA GLY A 79 9.12 16.01 -2.57
C GLY A 79 9.30 17.36 -3.25
N SER A 80 10.55 17.70 -3.53
CA SER A 80 10.93 18.92 -4.27
C SER A 80 10.45 18.89 -5.72
N ASP A 81 10.27 17.70 -6.30
CA ASP A 81 9.68 17.46 -7.61
C ASP A 81 8.13 17.52 -7.59
N SER A 82 7.54 17.95 -6.48
CA SER A 82 6.09 18.02 -6.25
C SER A 82 5.39 16.66 -6.24
N LYS A 83 6.14 15.55 -6.15
CA LYS A 83 5.57 14.21 -5.98
C LYS A 83 5.55 13.82 -4.51
N ASP A 84 4.47 13.17 -4.11
CA ASP A 84 4.34 12.67 -2.74
C ASP A 84 5.10 11.33 -2.60
N TYR A 85 5.83 11.15 -1.52
CA TYR A 85 6.58 9.93 -1.19
C TYR A 85 6.40 9.56 0.28
N CYS A 86 6.56 8.27 0.62
CA CYS A 86 6.50 7.81 2.00
C CYS A 86 7.91 7.85 2.61
N SER A 87 8.10 8.66 3.65
CA SER A 87 9.35 8.69 4.42
C SER A 87 9.26 7.66 5.55
N CYS A 88 10.08 6.60 5.46
CA CYS A 88 9.98 5.45 6.34
C CYS A 88 10.47 5.74 7.76
N ILE A 89 9.87 5.06 8.74
CA ILE A 89 10.46 4.94 10.07
C ILE A 89 11.74 4.09 10.02
N PRO A 90 12.60 4.14 11.05
CA PRO A 90 13.83 3.33 11.08
C PRO A 90 13.54 1.83 10.83
N PHE A 91 14.48 1.18 10.13
CA PHE A 91 14.43 -0.24 9.76
C PHE A 91 13.33 -0.67 8.78
N TYR A 92 12.71 0.28 8.08
CA TYR A 92 11.81 0.01 6.95
C TYR A 92 12.31 0.71 5.67
N ARG A 93 11.99 0.12 4.53
CA ARG A 93 12.32 0.65 3.21
C ARG A 93 11.24 0.34 2.17
N GLY A 94 11.50 0.78 0.94
CA GLY A 94 10.59 0.67 -0.19
C GLY A 94 9.69 1.89 -0.30
N GLU A 95 9.03 2.04 -1.44
CA GLU A 95 8.20 3.22 -1.71
C GLU A 95 7.03 3.38 -0.73
N GLU A 96 6.50 2.25 -0.24
CA GLU A 96 5.38 2.17 0.71
C GLU A 96 5.83 1.86 2.15
N CYS A 97 7.14 1.76 2.40
CA CYS A 97 7.72 1.40 3.70
C CYS A 97 7.24 0.05 4.28
N ARG A 98 6.98 -0.94 3.40
CA ARG A 98 6.52 -2.27 3.79
C ARG A 98 7.67 -3.27 3.98
N GLU A 99 8.84 -2.98 3.43
CA GLU A 99 9.97 -3.90 3.45
C GLU A 99 10.78 -3.72 4.73
N PRO A 100 10.91 -4.73 5.59
CA PRO A 100 11.78 -4.64 6.75
C PRO A 100 13.26 -4.73 6.32
N ILE A 101 14.10 -3.94 6.97
CA ILE A 101 15.56 -4.03 6.86
C ILE A 101 16.05 -5.02 7.90
N CYS A 102 16.77 -6.04 7.47
CA CYS A 102 17.35 -7.06 8.35
C CYS A 102 18.81 -6.76 8.65
N LEU A 103 19.15 -6.70 9.94
CA LEU A 103 20.50 -6.47 10.44
C LEU A 103 21.25 -7.79 10.60
N ASN A 104 22.55 -7.71 10.93
CA ASN A 104 23.38 -8.85 11.31
C ASN A 104 23.37 -10.03 10.30
N GLY A 105 23.18 -9.71 9.02
CA GLY A 105 23.13 -10.70 7.95
C GLY A 105 21.86 -11.55 7.93
N GLY A 106 20.78 -11.12 8.59
CA GLY A 106 19.46 -11.71 8.44
C GLY A 106 18.90 -11.54 7.03
N ARG A 107 17.96 -12.41 6.65
CA ARG A 107 17.31 -12.39 5.33
C ARG A 107 15.89 -11.88 5.45
N GLN A 108 15.48 -11.00 4.53
CA GLN A 108 14.11 -10.52 4.47
C GLN A 108 13.15 -11.68 4.16
N GLN A 109 12.08 -11.78 4.94
CA GLN A 109 10.92 -12.66 4.77
C GLN A 109 9.66 -11.78 4.62
N LEU A 110 8.50 -12.37 4.34
CA LEU A 110 7.26 -11.62 4.02
C LEU A 110 6.90 -10.57 5.08
N ASP A 111 6.95 -10.95 6.36
CA ASP A 111 6.51 -10.11 7.48
C ASP A 111 7.63 -9.82 8.50
N GLY A 112 8.91 -9.95 8.12
CA GLY A 112 10.02 -9.75 9.06
C GLY A 112 11.35 -10.27 8.55
N CYS A 113 12.24 -10.59 9.47
CA CYS A 113 13.59 -11.08 9.16
C CYS A 113 13.82 -12.49 9.67
N ASP A 114 14.42 -13.32 8.82
CA ASP A 114 15.00 -14.62 9.20
C ASP A 114 16.43 -14.39 9.70
N CYS A 115 16.66 -14.64 10.99
CA CYS A 115 17.90 -14.29 11.66
C CYS A 115 18.91 -15.43 11.64
N LYS A 116 20.20 -15.05 11.52
CA LYS A 116 21.30 -15.99 11.71
C LYS A 116 21.37 -16.47 13.17
N PRO A 117 22.04 -17.61 13.44
CA PRO A 117 22.24 -18.09 14.79
C PRO A 117 22.82 -17.00 15.71
N HIS A 118 22.31 -16.95 16.95
CA HIS A 118 22.67 -15.99 18.00
C HIS A 118 22.16 -14.55 17.82
N PHE A 119 21.47 -14.23 16.72
CA PHE A 119 20.79 -12.94 16.55
C PHE A 119 19.28 -13.08 16.69
N PHE A 120 18.63 -12.07 17.28
CA PHE A 120 17.20 -12.06 17.58
C PHE A 120 16.59 -10.67 17.37
N GLY A 121 15.26 -10.59 17.43
CA GLY A 121 14.49 -9.38 17.19
C GLY A 121 13.82 -9.37 15.81
N PHE A 122 12.90 -8.44 15.60
CA PHE A 122 12.13 -8.37 14.35
C PHE A 122 13.02 -8.01 13.15
N HIS A 123 14.09 -7.25 13.41
CA HIS A 123 15.09 -6.82 12.44
C HIS A 123 16.45 -7.50 12.68
N CYS A 124 16.51 -8.57 13.50
CA CYS A 124 17.75 -9.23 13.93
C CYS A 124 18.72 -8.28 14.66
N GLU A 125 18.22 -7.31 15.41
CA GLU A 125 18.97 -6.22 16.04
C GLU A 125 19.70 -6.61 17.34
N PHE A 126 19.34 -7.73 17.96
CA PHE A 126 19.90 -8.17 19.24
C PHE A 126 20.92 -9.30 19.04
N ASP A 127 22.10 -9.19 19.65
CA ASP A 127 23.14 -10.23 19.68
C ASP A 127 23.16 -10.93 21.05
N GLY A 128 22.79 -12.21 21.08
CA GLY A 128 22.79 -13.01 22.30
C GLY A 128 24.16 -13.25 22.92
N ASN A 129 25.23 -13.21 22.12
CA ASN A 129 26.59 -13.39 22.62
C ASN A 129 27.13 -12.13 23.31
N LEU A 130 26.70 -10.94 22.88
CA LEU A 130 27.03 -9.67 23.53
C LEU A 130 26.18 -9.43 24.78
N THR A 131 24.94 -9.91 24.79
CA THR A 131 24.06 -9.81 25.96
C THR A 131 24.65 -10.55 27.18
N HIS A 132 25.34 -11.67 26.95
CA HIS A 132 26.09 -12.40 28.00
C HIS A 132 27.35 -11.68 28.51
N ARG A 133 27.88 -10.68 27.79
CA ARG A 133 29.06 -9.92 28.21
C ARG A 133 28.73 -8.70 29.06
N LEU A 134 27.54 -8.12 28.91
CA LEU A 134 27.12 -6.95 29.68
C LEU A 134 26.65 -7.30 31.09
N GLU A 135 26.32 -8.55 31.39
CA GLU A 135 26.06 -9.01 32.76
C GLU A 135 27.35 -9.27 33.57
N PHE A 136 28.53 -9.27 32.92
CA PHE A 136 29.83 -9.51 33.55
C PHE A 136 30.60 -8.23 33.87
N GLN A 137 29.88 -7.21 34.32
CA GLN A 137 30.48 -6.04 34.96
C GLN A 137 29.59 -5.52 36.09
N SER A 138 29.13 -6.44 36.94
CA SER A 138 28.72 -6.09 38.30
C SER A 138 29.89 -6.37 39.25
N ASP A 139 30.54 -5.29 39.70
CA ASP A 139 31.60 -5.28 40.70
C ASP A 139 31.07 -5.72 42.08
N ILE A 140 30.63 -6.97 42.24
CA ILE A 140 30.47 -7.61 43.55
C ILE A 140 30.91 -9.06 43.41
N GLY A 141 32.02 -9.40 44.05
CA GLY A 141 32.65 -10.71 44.00
C GLY A 141 31.69 -11.85 44.31
N GLY A 142 31.36 -12.63 43.28
CA GLY A 142 30.65 -13.89 43.39
C GLY A 142 31.04 -14.79 42.22
N THR A 143 31.79 -15.86 42.49
CA THR A 143 32.10 -16.91 41.50
C THR A 143 30.83 -17.67 41.14
N VAL A 144 30.24 -17.36 39.98
CA VAL A 144 29.25 -18.23 39.35
C VAL A 144 30.00 -19.17 38.40
N ARG A 145 29.99 -20.47 38.73
CA ARG A 145 30.54 -21.52 37.87
C ARG A 145 29.78 -21.50 36.54
N ALA A 146 30.53 -21.52 35.43
CA ALA A 146 30.00 -21.76 34.10
C ALA A 146 29.22 -23.09 34.10
N GLY A 147 27.90 -22.99 34.13
CA GLY A 147 27.01 -24.12 34.20
C GLY A 147 25.68 -23.76 33.57
N GLY A 148 25.45 -24.26 32.36
CA GLY A 148 24.12 -24.46 31.81
C GLY A 148 23.44 -23.22 31.23
N ILE A 149 23.22 -23.28 29.92
CA ILE A 149 22.11 -22.63 29.24
C ILE A 149 20.84 -22.79 30.09
N PRO A 150 20.16 -21.73 30.55
CA PRO A 150 18.80 -21.90 31.04
C PRO A 150 17.94 -22.27 29.83
N SER A 151 17.62 -23.57 29.71
CA SER A 151 16.67 -24.12 28.74
C SER A 151 15.22 -23.68 29.02
N ARG A 152 15.00 -22.42 29.42
CA ARG A 152 13.71 -21.84 29.77
C ARG A 152 13.39 -20.51 29.08
N PHE A 153 14.01 -20.26 27.92
CA PHE A 153 13.49 -19.32 26.93
C PHE A 153 13.26 -20.02 25.57
N HIS A 154 12.70 -21.23 25.65
CA HIS A 154 12.08 -21.90 24.52
C HIS A 154 10.59 -22.07 24.87
N GLN A 155 9.81 -21.01 24.70
CA GLN A 155 8.34 -21.02 24.51
C GLN A 155 7.76 -19.59 24.67
N ARG A 156 7.91 -18.78 23.63
CA ARG A 156 6.82 -17.96 23.08
C ARG A 156 7.38 -17.07 21.97
N TYR A 157 7.50 -17.65 20.79
CA TYR A 157 7.07 -17.05 19.52
C TYR A 157 7.05 -18.22 18.55
N GLY A 158 6.01 -19.03 18.71
CA GLY A 158 5.75 -20.20 17.90
C GLY A 158 5.30 -19.79 16.52
N SER A 159 5.96 -20.38 15.52
CA SER A 159 5.49 -20.53 14.16
C SER A 159 4.09 -21.13 14.12
N SER A 160 3.31 -20.70 13.13
CA SER A 160 2.04 -21.24 12.70
C SER A 160 2.12 -22.74 12.37
N GLU A 161 1.16 -23.54 12.87
CA GLU A 161 0.81 -24.84 12.28
C GLU A 161 -0.69 -24.85 11.96
N HIS A 162 -1.00 -25.19 10.71
CA HIS A 162 -2.34 -25.51 10.23
C HIS A 162 -2.83 -26.85 10.80
N VAL A 163 -4.00 -26.88 11.42
CA VAL A 163 -4.89 -28.05 11.43
C VAL A 163 -6.31 -27.55 11.19
N GLY A 164 -6.94 -28.05 10.12
CA GLY A 164 -8.30 -27.70 9.73
C GLY A 164 -9.38 -28.51 10.46
N GLN A 165 -10.60 -28.00 10.30
CA GLN A 165 -11.93 -28.64 10.44
C GLN A 165 -12.52 -28.76 11.86
N GLY A 166 -13.56 -27.96 12.08
CA GLY A 166 -14.47 -28.05 13.22
C GLY A 166 -15.41 -26.85 13.24
N ALA A 167 -16.54 -26.98 12.54
CA ALA A 167 -17.59 -25.99 12.42
C ALA A 167 -18.09 -25.47 13.79
N LEU A 168 -18.33 -24.17 13.92
CA LEU A 168 -19.49 -23.64 14.65
C LEU A 168 -19.74 -22.16 14.24
N ALA A 169 -20.99 -21.91 13.86
CA ALA A 169 -21.53 -20.70 13.26
C ALA A 169 -21.43 -19.42 14.15
N PRO A 170 -21.55 -18.21 13.55
CA PRO A 170 -21.59 -16.95 14.29
C PRO A 170 -22.88 -16.85 15.12
N LYS A 171 -22.74 -16.43 16.38
CA LYS A 171 -23.87 -16.07 17.25
C LYS A 171 -24.60 -14.87 16.65
N LEU A 172 -25.71 -15.16 15.97
CA LEU A 172 -26.76 -14.23 15.60
C LEU A 172 -27.46 -13.76 16.89
N ILE A 173 -27.45 -12.45 17.16
CA ILE A 173 -28.33 -11.83 18.15
C ILE A 173 -29.74 -11.88 17.55
N LEU A 174 -30.58 -12.79 18.03
CA LEU A 174 -31.99 -12.88 17.64
C LEU A 174 -32.84 -12.21 18.72
N ILE A 175 -33.36 -11.02 18.37
CA ILE A 175 -34.42 -10.32 19.08
C ILE A 175 -35.69 -11.17 18.94
N PHE A 176 -36.19 -11.75 20.04
CA PHE A 176 -37.54 -12.31 20.05
C PHE A 176 -38.54 -11.25 20.53
N LEU A 177 -39.30 -10.76 19.55
CA LEU A 177 -40.64 -10.23 19.75
C LEU A 177 -41.50 -11.34 20.38
N LEU A 178 -42.05 -11.08 21.56
CA LEU A 178 -43.19 -11.83 22.08
C LEU A 178 -44.45 -11.02 21.83
N THR A 179 -45.17 -11.41 20.78
CA THR A 179 -46.60 -11.11 20.61
C THR A 179 -47.42 -12.32 21.09
N GLY A 180 -48.46 -12.04 21.88
CA GLY A 180 -49.73 -12.78 21.83
C GLY A 180 -50.05 -13.73 22.97
N LYS A 181 -50.64 -13.20 24.05
CA LYS A 181 -51.99 -13.54 24.49
C LYS A 181 -52.67 -12.30 25.07
#